data_AF-A0A3M1ZJZ5-F1
#
_entry.id   AF-A0A3M1ZJZ5-F1
#
_cell.length_a   1.000
_cell.length_b   1.000
_cell.length_c   1.000
_cell.angle_alpha   90.00
_cell.angle_beta   90.00
_cell.angle_gamma   90.00
#
_symmetry.space_group_name_H-M   'P 1'
#
loop_
_entity.id
_entity.type
_entity.pdbx_description
1 polymer ?
#
loop_
_entity_poly.entity_id
_entity_poly.type
_entity_poly.pdbx_seq_one_letter_code
_entity_poly.pdbx_strand_id
1 'polypeptide(L)'
;MIRTILAAALVAWAHPAWAGTYHTKEETLRLAFPGADRLVTRTLYLTEAQAREVEALSGARLEGRVYTFYVGLKDEEPLGYAAIEAATVRT
;
A
#
# COMPACT_ATOMS: atom_id res chain seq x y z
N MET A 1 -9.08 35.18 38.52
CA MET A 1 -7.90 35.11 37.63
C MET A 1 -7.34 33.69 37.48
N ILE A 2 -7.07 32.95 38.56
CA ILE A 2 -6.55 31.56 38.48
C ILE A 2 -7.48 30.61 37.70
N ARG A 3 -8.80 30.71 37.87
CA ARG A 3 -9.77 29.85 37.19
C ARG A 3 -9.79 30.06 35.66
N THR A 4 -9.57 31.29 35.21
CA THR A 4 -9.47 31.64 33.79
C THR A 4 -8.17 31.16 33.17
N ILE A 5 -7.06 31.21 33.92
CA ILE A 5 -5.75 30.67 33.48
C ILE A 5 -5.82 29.14 33.35
N LEU A 6 -6.48 28.47 34.30
CA LEU A 6 -6.63 27.01 34.27
C LEU A 6 -7.48 26.53 33.08
N ALA A 7 -8.55 27.26 32.75
CA ALA A 7 -9.40 26.96 31.60
C ALA A 7 -8.68 27.17 30.27
N ALA A 8 -7.88 28.24 30.16
CA ALA A 8 -7.06 28.49 28.97
C ALA A 8 -5.97 27.43 28.76
N ALA A 9 -5.36 26.94 29.85
CA ALA A 9 -4.37 25.87 29.80
C ALA A 9 -4.95 24.52 29.34
N LEU A 10 -6.21 24.22 29.71
CA LEU A 10 -6.86 22.98 29.28
C LEU A 10 -7.19 22.96 27.78
N VAL A 11 -7.58 24.10 27.22
CA VAL A 11 -7.87 24.23 25.78
C VAL A 11 -6.58 24.13 24.95
N ALA A 12 -5.46 24.63 25.46
CA ALA A 12 -4.17 24.52 24.79
C ALA A 12 -3.62 23.07 24.74
N TRP A 13 -4.06 22.19 25.65
CA TRP A 13 -3.65 20.77 25.68
C TRP A 13 -4.49 19.89 24.74
N ALA A 14 -5.61 20.39 24.21
CA ALA A 14 -6.39 19.69 23.20
C ALA A 14 -5.74 19.85 21.80
N HIS A 15 -4.51 19.37 21.64
CA HIS A 15 -3.93 19.20 20.31
C HIS A 15 -4.69 18.09 19.58
N PRO A 16 -5.08 18.29 18.31
CA PRO A 16 -5.69 17.23 17.52
C PRO A 16 -4.66 16.11 17.32
N ALA A 17 -4.79 15.02 18.07
CA ALA A 17 -4.04 13.79 17.88
C ALA A 17 -4.63 13.03 16.67
N TRP A 18 -4.48 13.60 15.48
CA TRP A 18 -4.79 12.96 14.21
C TRP A 18 -3.48 12.67 13.48
N ALA A 19 -2.71 11.71 13.97
CA ALA A 19 -1.52 11.27 13.26
C ALA A 19 -1.81 9.95 12.53
N GLY A 20 -2.76 9.97 11.60
CA GLY A 20 -2.76 9.00 10.51
C GLY A 20 -1.71 9.46 9.51
N THR A 21 -0.58 8.75 9.39
CA THR A 21 0.40 9.06 8.35
C THR A 21 -0.15 8.56 7.02
N TYR A 22 -0.71 9.49 6.24
CA TYR A 22 -1.07 9.20 4.86
C TYR A 22 0.20 9.18 4.04
N HIS A 23 0.56 7.99 3.56
CA HIS A 23 1.71 7.84 2.69
C HIS A 23 1.31 7.96 1.23
N THR A 24 2.15 8.61 0.44
CA THR A 24 2.03 8.52 -1.01
C THR A 24 2.31 7.08 -1.45
N LYS A 25 1.79 6.68 -2.62
CA LYS A 25 2.08 5.37 -3.21
C LYS A 25 3.58 5.09 -3.25
N GLU A 26 4.39 6.08 -3.60
CA GLU A 26 5.84 5.94 -3.71
C GLU A 26 6.50 5.74 -2.33
N GLU A 27 6.08 6.50 -1.31
CA GLU A 27 6.55 6.32 0.07
C GLU A 27 6.22 4.92 0.61
N THR A 28 4.99 4.45 0.37
CA THR A 28 4.57 3.09 0.77
C THR A 28 5.42 2.03 0.10
N LEU A 29 5.72 2.16 -1.20
CA LEU A 29 6.56 1.21 -1.91
C LEU A 29 8.01 1.24 -1.40
N ARG A 30 8.54 2.43 -1.11
CA ARG A 30 9.88 2.57 -0.52
C ARG A 30 9.96 1.95 0.88
N LEU A 31 8.89 2.05 1.66
CA LEU A 31 8.77 1.38 2.95
C LEU A 31 8.67 -0.14 2.82
N ALA A 32 7.93 -0.63 1.80
CA ALA A 32 7.77 -2.05 1.54
C ALA A 32 9.05 -2.74 1.06
N PHE A 33 9.96 -2.00 0.40
CA PHE A 33 11.22 -2.51 -0.14
C PHE A 33 12.44 -1.79 0.47
N PRO A 34 12.71 -1.97 1.78
CA PRO A 34 13.85 -1.34 2.42
C PRO A 34 15.15 -1.84 1.79
N GLY A 35 15.96 -0.91 1.28
CA GLY A 35 17.23 -1.22 0.63
C GLY A 35 17.16 -1.50 -0.87
N ALA A 36 16.00 -1.35 -1.50
CA ALA A 36 15.91 -1.28 -2.95
C ALA A 36 16.58 -0.01 -3.48
N ASP A 37 17.40 -0.14 -4.53
CA ASP A 37 17.98 1.00 -5.25
C ASP A 37 17.04 1.53 -6.34
N ARG A 38 16.14 0.67 -6.82
CA ARG A 38 15.21 0.98 -7.91
C ARG A 38 13.86 0.32 -7.72
N LEU A 39 12.81 1.06 -8.08
CA LEU A 39 11.44 0.56 -8.14
C LEU A 39 10.99 0.46 -9.59
N VAL A 40 10.43 -0.69 -9.97
CA VAL A 40 9.91 -0.92 -11.32
C VAL A 40 8.45 -1.33 -11.25
N THR A 41 7.62 -0.76 -12.11
CA THR A 41 6.23 -1.20 -12.30
C THR A 41 6.18 -2.19 -13.46
N ARG A 42 5.65 -3.39 -13.22
CA ARG A 42 5.44 -4.42 -14.23
C ARG A 42 3.95 -4.69 -14.38
N THR A 43 3.45 -4.49 -15.59
CA THR A 43 2.08 -4.84 -15.95
C THR A 43 2.08 -6.19 -16.67
N LEU A 44 1.31 -7.13 -16.15
CA LEU A 44 1.09 -8.45 -16.74
C LEU A 44 -0.26 -8.47 -17.43
N TYR A 45 -0.28 -9.02 -18.65
CA TYR A 45 -1.48 -9.24 -19.44
C TYR A 45 -1.64 -10.75 -19.62
N LEU A 46 -2.61 -11.33 -18.92
CA LEU A 46 -2.87 -12.75 -18.97
C LEU A 46 -3.67 -13.11 -20.23
N THR A 47 -3.23 -14.15 -20.92
CA THR A 47 -4.05 -14.83 -21.91
C THR A 47 -5.20 -15.60 -21.23
N GLU A 48 -6.20 -16.02 -22.01
CA GLU A 48 -7.29 -16.88 -21.51
C GLU A 48 -6.79 -18.21 -20.93
N ALA A 49 -5.69 -18.74 -21.47
CA ALA A 49 -5.09 -19.98 -20.97
C ALA A 49 -4.40 -19.74 -19.62
N GLN A 50 -3.61 -18.68 -19.52
CA GLN A 50 -2.92 -18.31 -18.27
C GLN A 50 -3.91 -17.91 -17.17
N ALA A 51 -4.98 -17.18 -17.51
CA ALA A 51 -6.01 -16.84 -16.54
C ALA A 51 -6.64 -18.11 -15.94
N ARG A 52 -7.02 -19.08 -16.78
CA ARG A 52 -7.57 -20.37 -16.33
C ARG A 52 -6.60 -21.16 -15.45
N GLU A 53 -5.32 -21.14 -15.79
CA GLU A 53 -4.28 -21.79 -14.98
C GLU A 53 -4.15 -21.13 -13.60
N VAL A 54 -4.13 -19.80 -13.54
CA VAL A 54 -4.07 -19.06 -12.27
C VAL A 54 -5.33 -19.31 -11.42
N GLU A 55 -6.52 -19.34 -12.02
CA GLU A 55 -7.76 -19.68 -11.30
C GLU A 55 -7.71 -21.10 -10.74
N ALA A 56 -7.20 -22.06 -11.51
CA ALA A 56 -7.05 -23.45 -11.08
C ALA A 56 -6.04 -23.59 -9.91
N LEU A 57 -4.92 -22.86 -9.97
CA LEU A 57 -3.89 -22.89 -8.94
C LEU A 57 -4.29 -22.14 -7.66
N SER A 58 -4.97 -21.00 -7.79
CA SER A 58 -5.38 -20.17 -6.66
C SER A 58 -6.68 -20.62 -6.01
N GLY A 59 -7.53 -21.35 -6.74
CA GLY A 59 -8.89 -21.69 -6.31
C GLY A 59 -9.85 -20.50 -6.29
N ALA A 60 -9.41 -19.33 -6.77
CA ALA A 60 -10.19 -18.10 -6.83
C ALA A 60 -10.47 -17.70 -8.28
N ARG A 61 -11.63 -17.12 -8.52
CA ARG A 61 -11.96 -16.55 -9.83
C ARG A 61 -11.27 -15.19 -9.99
N LEU A 62 -10.69 -14.94 -11.16
CA LEU A 62 -10.08 -13.65 -11.46
C LEU A 62 -11.14 -12.64 -11.87
N GLU A 63 -11.04 -11.42 -11.33
CA GLU A 63 -11.89 -10.29 -11.71
C GLU A 63 -11.44 -9.61 -13.01
N GLY A 64 -10.20 -9.89 -13.45
CA GLY A 64 -9.61 -9.32 -14.65
C GLY A 64 -8.40 -10.12 -15.15
N ARG A 65 -7.77 -9.63 -16.22
CA ARG A 65 -6.57 -10.24 -16.82
C ARG A 65 -5.37 -9.30 -16.89
N VAL A 66 -5.50 -8.11 -16.30
CA VAL A 66 -4.43 -7.12 -16.26
C VAL A 66 -4.05 -6.93 -14.79
N TYR A 67 -2.80 -7.22 -14.46
CA TYR A 67 -2.29 -7.13 -13.10
C TYR A 67 -1.06 -6.25 -13.06
N THR A 68 -0.99 -5.35 -12.08
CA THR A 68 0.15 -4.44 -11.90
C THR A 68 0.93 -4.83 -10.65
N PHE A 69 2.20 -5.16 -10.83
CA PHE A 69 3.14 -5.46 -9.75
C PHE A 69 4.19 -4.36 -9.64
N TYR A 70 4.52 -3.99 -8.41
CA TYR A 70 5.65 -3.14 -8.08
C TYR A 70 6.80 -4.03 -7.61
N VAL A 71 7.97 -3.84 -8.22
CA VAL A 71 9.15 -4.66 -7.97
C VAL A 71 10.24 -3.78 -7.37
N GLY A 72 10.67 -4.11 -6.17
CA GLY A 72 11.88 -3.54 -5.59
C GLY A 72 13.09 -4.30 -6.10
N LEU A 73 14.06 -3.59 -6.69
CA LEU A 73 15.32 -4.15 -7.15
C LEU A 73 16.46 -3.69 -6.25
N LYS A 74 17.48 -4.52 -6.13
CA LYS A 74 18.79 -4.16 -5.59
C LYS A 74 19.85 -4.88 -6.39
N ASP A 75 20.83 -4.15 -6.92
CA ASP A 75 21.89 -4.73 -7.75
C ASP A 75 21.30 -5.54 -8.95
N GLU A 76 20.23 -5.03 -9.56
CA GLU A 76 19.42 -5.67 -10.63
C GLU A 76 18.61 -6.92 -10.22
N GLU A 77 18.73 -7.40 -8.99
CA GLU A 77 17.98 -8.56 -8.49
C GLU A 77 16.67 -8.15 -7.80
N PRO A 78 15.54 -8.86 -8.02
CA PRO A 78 14.30 -8.61 -7.30
C PRO A 78 14.42 -8.91 -5.81
N LEU A 79 14.29 -7.87 -4.97
CA LEU A 79 14.13 -8.01 -3.53
C LEU A 79 12.71 -8.47 -3.16
N GLY A 80 11.71 -8.11 -3.98
CA GLY A 80 10.34 -8.47 -3.72
C GLY A 80 9.35 -7.89 -4.72
N TYR A 81 8.10 -8.33 -4.57
CA TYR A 81 6.96 -7.95 -5.40
C TYR A 81 5.81 -7.49 -4.49
N ALA A 82 5.12 -6.42 -4.90
CA ALA A 82 3.92 -5.93 -4.23
C ALA A 82 2.82 -5.70 -5.25
N ALA A 83 1.57 -5.93 -4.83
CA ALA A 83 0.37 -5.53 -5.55
C ALA A 83 -0.43 -4.59 -4.66
N ILE A 84 -1.07 -3.59 -5.25
CA ILE A 84 -1.97 -2.67 -4.56
C ILE A 84 -3.32 -2.80 -5.25
N GLU A 85 -4.26 -3.46 -4.59
CA GLU A 85 -5.61 -3.70 -5.08
C GLU A 85 -6.61 -2.95 -4.18
N ALA A 86 -7.49 -2.18 -4.80
CA ALA A 86 -8.59 -1.52 -4.10
C ALA A 86 -9.82 -2.43 -4.14
N ALA A 87 -9.82 -3.49 -3.32
CA ALA A 87 -10.99 -4.34 -3.17
C ALA A 87 -11.98 -3.72 -2.18
N THR A 88 -13.27 -3.76 -2.50
CA THR A 88 -14.32 -3.40 -1.52
C THR A 88 -14.46 -4.55 -0.53
N VAL A 89 -14.03 -4.34 0.72
CA VAL A 89 -14.26 -5.31 1.80
C VAL A 89 -15.73 -5.24 2.19
N ARG A 90 -16.50 -6.31 1.90
CA ARG A 90 -17.85 -6.47 2.46
C ARG A 90 -17.71 -7.10 3.85
N THR A 91 -18.13 -6.37 4.87
CA THR A 91 -18.24 -6.85 6.27
C THR A 91 -19.66 -7.28 6.58
#